data_AF-A0A8C9SX67-F1
#
_entry.id   AF-A0A8C9SX67-F1
#
_cell.length_a   1.000
_cell.length_b   1.000
_cell.length_c   1.000
_cell.angle_alpha   90.00
_cell.angle_beta   90.00
_cell.angle_gamma   90.00
#
_symmetry.space_group_name_H-M   'P 1'
#
loop_
_entity.id
_entity.type
_entity.pdbx_description
1 polymer ?
#
loop_
_entity_poly.entity_id
_entity_poly.type
_entity_poly.pdbx_seq_one_letter_code
_entity_poly.pdbx_strand_id
1 'polypeptide(L)' 'MFLYLFFLGGVFVVLIGWPMVGMVLEIYGFFLLFRGFFPVAVGFIRRIPILGSLLNLPGISGFVDKVGESSNMV' A
#
# COMPACT_ATOMS: atom_id res chain seq x y z
N MET A 1 3.84 -16.34 0.45
CA MET A 1 3.69 -17.49 -0.46
C MET A 1 2.50 -17.33 -1.40
N PHE A 2 1.26 -17.18 -0.91
CA PHE A 2 0.08 -16.94 -1.78
C PHE A 2 0.13 -15.65 -2.62
N LEU A 3 0.82 -14.61 -2.15
CA LEU A 3 0.94 -13.33 -2.86
C LEU A 3 1.73 -13.45 -4.18
N TYR A 4 2.74 -14.33 -4.23
CA TYR A 4 3.57 -14.52 -5.43
C TYR A 4 2.82 -15.26 -6.54
N LEU A 5 1.85 -16.12 -6.20
CA LEU A 5 1.06 -16.88 -7.18
C LEU A 5 0.15 -15.97 -8.02
N PHE A 6 -0.37 -14.89 -7.46
CA PHE A 6 -1.22 -13.97 -8.22
C PHE A 6 -0.43 -13.13 -9.22
N PHE A 7 0.76 -12.67 -8.84
CA PHE A 7 1.60 -11.88 -9.73
C PHE A 7 2.25 -12.75 -10.82
N LEU A 8 2.94 -13.84 -10.46
CA LEU A 8 3.51 -14.77 -11.44
C LEU A 8 2.42 -15.48 -12.27
N GLY A 9 1.26 -15.74 -11.69
CA GLY A 9 0.11 -16.28 -12.40
C GLY A 9 -0.43 -15.31 -13.46
N GLY A 10 -0.48 -14.00 -13.16
CA GLY A 10 -0.80 -12.96 -14.13
C GLY A 10 0.17 -12.95 -15.31
N VAL A 11 1.48 -13.00 -15.04
CA VAL A 11 2.54 -13.11 -16.06
C VAL A 11 2.31 -14.33 -16.96
N PHE A 12 1.98 -15.48 -16.38
CA PHE A 12 1.74 -16.71 -17.15
C PHE A 12 0.52 -16.60 -18.08
N VAL A 13 -0.54 -15.90 -17.64
CA VAL A 13 -1.74 -15.62 -18.45
C VAL A 13 -1.44 -14.66 -19.61
N VAL A 14 -0.58 -13.65 -19.38
CA VAL A 14 -0.09 -12.77 -20.46
C VAL A 14 0.66 -13.59 -21.51
N LEU A 15 1.57 -14.48 -21.07
CA LEU A 15 2.40 -15.29 -21.96
C LEU A 15 1.62 -16.34 -22.77
N ILE A 16 0.48 -16.83 -22.24
CA ILE A 16 -0.43 -17.74 -22.95
C ILE A 16 -1.22 -17.06 -24.08
N GLY A 17 -1.15 -15.72 -24.19
CA GLY A 17 -1.82 -14.97 -25.26
C GLY A 17 -3.12 -14.31 -24.83
N TRP A 18 -3.37 -14.18 -23.53
CA TRP A 18 -4.48 -13.38 -22.96
C TRP A 18 -3.95 -12.13 -22.25
N PRO A 19 -3.28 -11.20 -22.97
CA PRO A 19 -2.57 -10.07 -22.38
C PRO A 19 -3.50 -9.11 -21.61
N MET A 20 -4.74 -8.88 -22.10
CA MET A 20 -5.69 -7.99 -21.43
C MET A 20 -6.09 -8.50 -20.05
N VAL A 21 -6.38 -9.80 -19.93
CA VAL A 21 -6.75 -10.41 -18.65
C VAL A 21 -5.53 -10.53 -17.74
N GLY A 22 -4.38 -10.93 -18.30
CA GLY A 22 -3.14 -11.03 -17.57
C GLY A 22 -2.70 -9.69 -16.95
N MET A 23 -2.79 -8.57 -17.68
CA MET A 23 -2.48 -7.23 -17.18
C MET A 23 -3.33 -6.82 -15.97
N VAL A 24 -4.63 -7.10 -15.99
CA VAL A 24 -5.52 -6.81 -14.84
C VAL A 24 -5.11 -7.64 -13.62
N LEU A 25 -4.76 -8.91 -13.86
CA LEU A 25 -4.35 -9.85 -12.82
C LEU A 25 -2.97 -9.49 -12.25
N GLU A 26 -2.06 -9.02 -13.09
CA GLU A 26 -0.75 -8.49 -12.69
C GLU A 26 -0.86 -7.24 -11.83
N ILE A 27 -1.72 -6.27 -12.21
CA ILE A 27 -1.96 -5.07 -11.39
C ILE A 27 -2.52 -5.49 -10.01
N TYR A 28 -3.49 -6.40 -9.99
CA TYR A 28 -4.04 -6.89 -8.73
C TYR A 28 -3.00 -7.62 -7.87
N GLY A 29 -2.20 -8.49 -8.50
CA GLY A 29 -1.10 -9.20 -7.86
C GLY A 29 0.01 -8.27 -7.35
N PHE A 30 0.30 -7.20 -8.07
CA PHE A 30 1.24 -6.15 -7.68
C PHE A 30 0.78 -5.46 -6.40
N PHE A 31 -0.47 -4.99 -6.33
CA PHE A 31 -1.00 -4.40 -5.09
C PHE A 31 -0.99 -5.37 -3.91
N LEU A 32 -1.28 -6.65 -4.16
CA LEU A 32 -1.23 -7.70 -3.13
C LEU A 32 0.20 -7.92 -2.62
N LEU A 33 1.21 -7.95 -3.51
CA LEU A 33 2.62 -8.08 -3.15
C LEU A 33 3.08 -6.92 -2.26
N PHE A 34 2.66 -5.70 -2.59
CA PHE A 34 3.03 -4.52 -1.80
C PHE A 34 2.18 -4.32 -0.54
N ARG A 35 1.10 -5.09 -0.33
CA ARG A 35 0.22 -4.95 0.85
C ARG A 35 0.96 -5.04 2.19
N GLY A 36 2.02 -5.84 2.27
CA GLY A 36 2.89 -5.93 3.45
C GLY A 36 3.95 -4.81 3.54
N PHE A 37 4.22 -4.13 2.42
CA PHE A 37 5.18 -3.02 2.31
C PHE A 37 4.55 -1.64 2.51
N PHE A 38 3.23 -1.51 2.35
CA PHE A 38 2.48 -0.28 2.64
C PHE A 38 2.74 0.32 4.04
N PRO A 39 2.69 -0.44 5.16
CA PRO A 39 2.97 0.13 6.49
C PRO A 39 4.41 0.66 6.62
N VAL A 40 5.36 0.02 5.94
CA VAL A 40 6.76 0.45 5.88
C VAL A 40 6.88 1.74 5.07
N ALA A 41 6.28 1.80 3.88
CA ALA A 41 6.26 2.98 3.03
C ALA A 41 5.57 4.19 3.70
N VAL A 42 4.44 3.97 4.38
CA VAL A 42 3.74 5.00 5.17
C VAL A 42 4.61 5.47 6.35
N GLY A 43 5.31 4.56 7.01
CA GLY A 43 6.29 4.88 8.05
C GLY A 43 7.46 5.73 7.53
N PHE A 44 7.95 5.47 6.32
CA PHE A 44 8.96 6.29 5.65
C PHE A 44 8.42 7.67 5.25
N ILE A 45 7.22 7.73 4.70
CA ILE A 45 6.55 8.98 4.31
C ILE A 45 6.37 9.92 5.51
N ARG A 46 6.01 9.39 6.69
CA ARG A 46 5.92 10.17 7.93
C ARG A 46 7.26 10.75 8.41
N ARG A 47 8.39 10.17 7.98
CA ARG A 47 9.74 10.70 8.31
C ARG A 47 10.19 11.82 7.36
N ILE A 48 9.45 12.05 6.27
CA ILE A 48 9.73 13.15 5.34
C ILE A 48 8.85 14.35 5.75
N PRO A 49 9.40 15.38 6.42
CA PRO A 49 8.65 16.48 7.03
C PRO A 49 7.87 17.37 6.02
N ILE A 50 8.02 17.13 4.71
CA ILE A 50 7.35 17.87 3.63
C ILE A 50 5.82 17.63 3.64
N LEU A 51 5.35 16.44 4.05
CA LEU A 51 3.92 16.16 4.20
C LEU A 51 3.36 16.55 5.59
N GLY A 52 4.24 16.86 6.56
CA GLY A 52 3.85 17.32 7.89
C GLY A 52 3.09 18.66 7.87
N SER A 53 3.40 19.53 6.91
CA SER A 53 2.67 20.79 6.74
C SER A 53 1.29 20.62 6.09
N LEU A 54 1.08 19.57 5.29
CA LEU A 54 -0.23 19.25 4.68
C LEU A 54 -1.16 18.49 5.65
N LEU A 55 -0.60 17.71 6.58
CA LEU A 55 -1.35 17.02 7.64
C LEU A 55 -1.76 17.93 8.82
N ASN A 56 -1.15 19.12 8.94
CA ASN A 56 -1.55 20.16 9.90
C ASN A 56 -2.67 21.07 9.35
N LEU A 57 -3.42 20.60 8.34
CA LEU A 57 -4.67 21.22 7.93
C LEU A 57 -5.77 20.75 8.90
N PRO A 58 -6.67 21.65 9.36
CA PRO A 58 -7.60 21.46 10.48
C PRO A 58 -8.67 20.36 10.29
N GLY A 59 -8.61 19.56 9.22
CA GLY A 59 -9.51 18.42 8.98
C GLY A 59 -8.93 17.05 9.33
N ILE A 60 -7.60 16.90 9.45
CA ILE A 60 -6.92 15.60 9.62
C ILE A 60 -6.21 15.45 10.98
N SER A 61 -5.97 16.55 11.69
CA SER A 61 -5.41 16.55 13.05
C SER A 61 -6.21 15.66 14.01
N GLY A 62 -7.54 15.74 13.99
CA GLY A 62 -8.38 14.94 14.90
C GLY A 62 -8.32 13.42 14.68
N PHE A 63 -8.04 12.96 13.46
CA PHE A 63 -7.89 11.52 13.18
C PHE A 63 -6.50 11.02 13.51
N VAL A 64 -5.48 11.88 13.32
CA VAL A 64 -4.09 11.59 13.69
C VAL A 64 -3.92 11.56 15.21
N ASP A 65 -4.57 12.47 15.95
CA ASP A 65 -4.53 12.50 17.40
C ASP A 65 -5.18 11.25 18.02
N LYS A 66 -6.31 10.79 17.47
CA LYS A 66 -6.97 9.56 17.94
C LYS A 66 -6.12 8.29 17.73
N VAL A 67 -5.32 8.26 16.66
CA VAL A 67 -4.41 7.15 16.35
C VAL A 67 -3.11 7.26 17.18
N GLY A 68 -2.66 8.48 17.47
CA GLY A 68 -1.47 8.76 18.28
C GLY A 68 -1.68 8.54 19.78
N GLU A 69 -2.84 8.88 20.32
CA GLU A 69 -3.19 8.68 21.74
C GLU A 69 -3.30 7.19 22.09
N SER A 70 -3.77 6.37 21.16
CA SER A 70 -3.77 4.90 21.30
C SER A 70 -2.35 4.30 21.36
N SER A 71 -1.31 5.05 21.00
CA SER A 71 0.09 4.59 21.02
C SER A 71 0.86 4.98 22.29
N ASN A 72 0.28 5.79 23.17
CA ASN A 72 0.89 6.23 24.45
C ASN A 72 0.20 5.64 25.70
N MET A 73 -0.73 4.70 25.54
CA MET A 73 -1.41 4.00 26.64
C MET A 73 -0.83 2.59 26.87
N VAL A 74 0.49 2.43 26.76
CA VAL A 74 1.26 1.25 27.22
C VAL A 74 2.51 1.66 27.97
#